data_AF-A0A944AMR8-F1
#
_entry.id   AF-A0A944AMR8-F1
#
_cell.length_a   1.000
_cell.length_b   1.000
_cell.length_c   1.000
_cell.angle_alpha   90.00
_cell.angle_beta   90.00
_cell.angle_gamma   90.00
#
_symmetry.space_group_name_H-M   'P 1'
#
loop_
_entity.id
_entity.type
_entity.pdbx_description
1 polymer ?
#
loop_
_entity_poly.entity_id
_entity_poly.type
_entity_poly.pdbx_seq_one_letter_code
_entity_poly.pdbx_strand_id
1 'polypeptide(L)'
;MDTCTSFSDFKRKEVINVCDGARLGTPCDIEFNQGTGIISSIIVPGHAKLLGILKSSEEIVIPYSKIIKIGEDVILVEITF
;
A
#
# COMPACT_ATOMS: atom_id res chain seq x y z
N MET A 1 -1.04 -13.68 19.31
CA MET A 1 -1.20 -12.20 19.27
C MET A 1 -2.35 -11.95 18.33
N ASP A 2 -3.43 -11.36 18.83
CA ASP A 2 -4.63 -11.12 18.03
C ASP A 2 -4.27 -10.19 16.87
N THR A 3 -4.32 -10.72 15.64
CA THR A 3 -3.93 -10.03 14.40
C THR A 3 -5.04 -9.09 13.91
N CYS A 4 -5.73 -8.41 14.81
CA CYS A 4 -6.75 -7.42 14.45
C CYS A 4 -6.13 -6.03 14.57
N THR A 5 -5.96 -5.34 13.44
CA THR A 5 -5.41 -3.97 13.37
C THR A 5 -6.52 -3.02 12.96
N SER A 6 -6.61 -1.86 13.62
CA SER A 6 -7.58 -0.84 13.21
C SER A 6 -7.20 -0.25 11.85
N PHE A 7 -8.18 0.22 11.08
CA PHE A 7 -7.89 0.89 9.81
C PHE A 7 -7.01 2.13 10.00
N SER A 8 -7.17 2.85 11.11
CA SER A 8 -6.35 4.02 11.44
C SER A 8 -4.88 3.65 11.66
N ASP A 9 -4.61 2.52 12.31
CA ASP A 9 -3.23 2.02 12.49
C ASP A 9 -2.68 1.48 11.17
N PHE A 10 -3.52 0.80 10.38
CA PHE A 10 -3.14 0.32 9.05
C PHE A 10 -2.66 1.45 8.14
N LYS A 11 -3.38 2.58 8.11
CA LYS A 11 -3.04 3.78 7.32
C LYS A 11 -1.77 4.50 7.76
N ARG A 12 -1.22 4.17 8.93
CA ARG A 12 0.03 4.77 9.44
C ARG A 12 1.28 3.98 9.04
N LYS A 13 1.10 2.75 8.53
CA LYS A 13 2.22 1.88 8.18
C LYS A 13 2.84 2.31 6.86
N GLU A 14 4.16 2.33 6.80
CA GLU A 14 4.90 2.63 5.58
C GLU A 14 4.90 1.40 4.66
N VAL A 15 4.60 1.58 3.38
CA VAL A 15 4.65 0.51 2.38
C VAL A 15 6.01 0.52 1.70
N ILE A 16 6.71 -0.62 1.78
CA ILE A 16 8.06 -0.81 1.23
C ILE A 16 8.05 -1.93 0.20
N ASN A 17 8.56 -1.65 -0.99
CA ASN A 17 8.78 -2.68 -2.01
C ASN A 17 10.07 -3.46 -1.70
N VAL A 18 9.97 -4.78 -1.59
CA VAL A 18 11.13 -5.63 -1.28
C VAL A 18 12.08 -5.79 -2.47
N CYS A 19 11.61 -5.56 -3.69
CA CYS A 19 12.40 -5.72 -4.91
C CYS A 19 13.56 -4.72 -4.99
N ASP A 20 13.30 -3.46 -4.62
CA ASP A 20 14.21 -2.32 -4.81
C ASP A 20 14.39 -1.46 -3.54
N GLY A 21 13.66 -1.77 -2.46
CA GLY A 21 13.67 -0.99 -1.23
C GLY A 21 12.90 0.34 -1.32
N ALA A 22 12.14 0.57 -2.40
CA ALA A 22 11.42 1.81 -2.60
C ALA A 22 10.34 2.02 -1.53
N ARG A 23 10.27 3.25 -1.01
CA ARG A 23 9.24 3.71 -0.09
C ARG A 23 8.04 4.23 -0.87
N LEU A 24 6.96 3.45 -0.93
CA LEU A 24 5.77 3.78 -1.73
C LEU A 24 4.81 4.72 -0.99
N GLY A 25 5.10 5.04 0.28
CA GLY A 25 4.27 5.88 1.14
C GLY A 25 3.31 5.07 2.00
N THR A 26 2.30 5.72 2.58
CA THR A 26 1.30 5.07 3.44
C THR A 26 0.01 4.77 2.68
N PRO A 27 -0.79 3.77 3.08
CA PRO A 27 -2.07 3.49 2.45
C PRO A 27 -3.04 4.70 2.52
N CYS A 28 -3.49 5.20 1.37
CA CYS A 28 -4.52 6.23 1.30
C CYS A 28 -5.93 5.63 1.24
N ASP A 29 -6.08 4.45 0.63
CA ASP A 29 -7.36 3.74 0.52
C ASP A 29 -7.19 2.21 0.45
N ILE A 30 -8.32 1.49 0.48
CA ILE A 30 -8.43 0.03 0.29
C ILE A 30 -9.60 -0.30 -0.63
N GLU A 31 -9.47 -1.34 -1.44
CA GLU A 31 -10.62 -1.95 -2.11
C GLU A 31 -10.99 -3.25 -1.41
N PHE A 32 -12.28 -3.56 -1.38
CA PHE A 32 -12.78 -4.83 -0.86
C PHE A 32 -13.89 -5.38 -1.75
N ASN A 33 -13.99 -6.70 -1.77
CA ASN A 33 -15.08 -7.39 -2.44
C ASN A 33 -16.38 -7.17 -1.65
N GLN A 34 -17.39 -6.55 -2.28
CA GLN A 34 -18.65 -6.22 -1.62
C GLN A 34 -19.46 -7.45 -1.18
N GLY A 35 -19.27 -8.61 -1.83
CA GLY A 35 -19.97 -9.85 -1.50
C GLY A 35 -19.33 -10.62 -0.33
N THR A 36 -18.01 -10.53 -0.14
CA THR A 36 -17.28 -11.29 0.90
C THR A 36 -16.73 -10.43 2.04
N GLY A 37 -16.63 -9.11 1.84
CA GLY A 37 -15.98 -8.19 2.78
C GLY A 37 -14.44 -8.31 2.82
N ILE A 38 -13.84 -9.12 1.93
CA ILE A 38 -12.39 -9.36 1.91
C ILE A 38 -11.70 -8.23 1.15
N ILE A 39 -10.63 -7.68 1.74
CA ILE A 39 -9.76 -6.67 1.10
C ILE A 39 -9.10 -7.29 -0.14
N SER A 40 -9.26 -6.65 -1.30
CA SER A 40 -8.68 -7.08 -2.57
C SER A 40 -7.38 -6.34 -2.89
N SER A 41 -7.24 -5.09 -2.47
CA SER A 41 -6.07 -4.26 -2.75
C SER A 41 -5.92 -3.14 -1.71
N ILE A 42 -4.71 -2.59 -1.65
CA ILE A 42 -4.39 -1.35 -0.93
C ILE A 42 -3.90 -0.32 -1.94
N ILE A 43 -4.21 0.94 -1.70
CA ILE A 43 -3.85 2.04 -2.59
C ILE A 43 -2.86 2.94 -1.85
N VAL A 44 -1.74 3.25 -2.50
CA VAL A 44 -0.71 4.16 -1.98
C VAL A 44 -0.50 5.33 -2.95
N PRO A 45 -0.05 6.50 -2.47
CA PRO A 45 0.25 7.63 -3.33
C PRO A 45 1.27 7.26 -4.42
N GLY A 46 1.02 7.67 -5.66
CA GLY A 46 2.04 7.60 -6.70
C GLY A 46 3.23 8.51 -6.36
N HIS A 47 4.43 8.12 -6.75
CA HIS A 47 5.58 9.03 -6.64
C HIS A 47 5.35 10.26 -7.53
N ALA A 48 5.17 11.43 -6.92
CA ALA A 48 5.29 12.70 -7.63
C ALA A 48 6.73 12.80 -8.13
N LYS A 49 6.94 12.70 -9.45
CA LYS A 49 8.24 12.97 -10.05
C LYS A 49 8.59 14.42 -9.71
N LEU A 50 9.56 14.60 -8.81
CA LEU A 50 10.08 15.88 -8.35
C LEU A 50 10.91 16.59 -9.44
N LEU A 51 10.43 16.60 -10.69
CA LEU A 51 11.04 17.24 -11.86
C LEU A 51 9.95 17.93 -12.68
N GLY A 52 9.53 19.11 -12.21
CA GLY A 52 9.19 20.27 -13.03
C GLY A 52 7.96 20.25 -13.95
N ILE A 53 7.24 19.13 -14.12
CA ILE A 53 6.06 19.07 -14.99
C ILE A 53 4.97 18.26 -14.28
N LEU A 54 3.81 18.90 -14.08
CA LEU A 54 2.58 18.31 -13.57
C LEU A 54 2.25 17.01 -14.32
N LYS A 55 2.71 15.87 -13.81
CA LYS A 55 2.10 14.58 -14.09
C LYS A 55 1.44 14.18 -12.78
N SER A 56 0.10 14.18 -12.79
CA SER A 56 -0.72 13.63 -11.71
C SER A 56 -0.06 12.34 -11.23
N SER A 57 0.34 12.29 -9.96
CA SER A 57 0.86 11.08 -9.35
C SER A 57 -0.25 10.04 -9.41
N GLU A 58 -0.20 9.13 -10.38
CA GLU A 58 -1.15 8.03 -10.46
C GLU A 58 -0.98 7.16 -9.21
N GLU A 59 -2.06 6.99 -8.46
CA GLU A 59 -2.09 6.12 -7.30
C GLU A 59 -1.66 4.70 -7.69
N ILE A 60 -0.94 4.03 -6.79
CA ILE A 60 -0.47 2.67 -7.03
C ILE A 60 -1.44 1.73 -6.32
N VAL A 61 -2.15 0.92 -7.10
CA VAL A 61 -3.03 -0.13 -6.59
C VAL A 61 -2.20 -1.41 -6.41
N ILE A 62 -2.10 -1.88 -5.17
CA ILE A 62 -1.32 -3.05 -4.78
C ILE A 62 -2.29 -4.17 -4.39
N PRO A 63 -2.40 -5.26 -5.19
CA PRO A 63 -3.23 -6.39 -4.83
C PRO A 63 -2.84 -6.99 -3.48
N TYR A 64 -3.80 -7.45 -2.68
CA TYR A 64 -3.54 -8.06 -1.38
C TYR A 64 -2.62 -9.30 -1.50
N SER A 65 -2.68 -10.01 -2.63
CA SER A 65 -1.80 -11.13 -2.96
C SER A 65 -0.31 -10.76 -3.11
N LYS A 66 0.01 -9.46 -3.23
CA LYS A 66 1.38 -8.94 -3.27
C LYS A 66 1.91 -8.49 -1.92
N ILE A 67 1.08 -8.51 -0.87
CA ILE A 67 1.52 -8.23 0.49
C ILE A 67 2.25 -9.47 1.04
N ILE A 68 3.53 -9.30 1.35
CA ILE A 68 4.35 -10.36 1.96
C ILE A 68 4.11 -10.41 3.46
N LYS A 69 4.09 -9.24 4.11
CA LYS A 69 3.97 -9.13 5.56
C LYS A 69 3.41 -7.78 5.98
N ILE A 70 2.50 -7.83 6.95
CA ILE A 70 2.04 -6.65 7.70
C ILE A 70 2.71 -6.69 9.07
N GLY A 71 3.62 -5.75 9.31
CA GLY A 71 4.28 -5.54 10.59
C GLY A 71 3.60 -4.47 11.44
N GLU A 72 4.26 -4.09 12.54
CA GLU A 72 3.79 -3.01 13.42
C GLU A 72 3.87 -1.63 12.75
N ASP A 73 4.97 -1.35 12.04
CA ASP A 73 5.19 -0.05 11.38
C ASP A 73 5.23 -0.12 9.84
N VAL A 74 5.44 -1.31 9.28
CA VAL A 74 5.76 -1.48 7.85
C VAL A 74 4.89 -2.56 7.21
N ILE A 75 4.46 -2.32 5.99
CA ILE A 75 3.86 -3.30 5.09
C ILE A 75 4.87 -3.60 3.98
N LEU A 76 5.30 -4.86 3.88
CA LEU A 76 6.21 -5.32 2.83
C LEU A 76 5.40 -5.83 1.64
N VAL A 77 5.74 -5.37 0.45
CA VAL A 77 5.08 -5.76 -0.81
C VAL A 77 6.11 -6.18 -1.85
N GLU A 78 5.71 -7.02 -2.79
CA GLU A 78 6.54 -7.45 -3.92
C GLU A 78 5.87 -7.09 -5.25
N ILE A 79 6.22 -5.90 -5.77
CA ILE A 79 5.70 -5.40 -7.03
C ILE A 79 6.82 -4.97 -7.97
N THR A 80 6.53 -5.04 -9.28
CA THR A 80 7.40 -4.60 -10.36
C THR A 80 6.62 -3.59 -11.21
N PHE A 81 7.23 -2.46 -11.53
CA PHE A 81 6.65 -1.39 -12.34
C PHE A 81 6.98 -1.55 -13.82
#